data_AF-A0A6M1ZPX7-F1
#
_entry.id   AF-A0A6M1ZPX7-F1
#
_cell.length_a   1.000
_cell.length_b   1.000
_cell.length_c   1.000
_cell.angle_alpha   90.00
_cell.angle_beta   90.00
_cell.angle_gamma   90.00
#
_symmetry.space_group_name_H-M   'P 1'
#
loop_
_entity.id
_entity.type
_entity.pdbx_description
1 polymer ?
#
loop_
_entity_poly.entity_id
_entity_poly.type
_entity_poly.pdbx_seq_one_letter_code
_entity_poly.pdbx_strand_id
1 'polypeptide(L)' 'MESKILEKKIAYLEFVNDQLSSEIEYVDQLLRIIGFPEGLMTIKSAAQEVIEEEEGIED' A
#
# COMPACT_ATOMS: atom_id res chain seq x y z
N MET A 1 17.52 -4.80 29.79
CA MET A 1 17.66 -3.46 29.18
C MET A 1 17.35 -3.54 27.68
N GLU A 2 17.86 -4.55 27.00
CA GLU A 2 17.57 -4.86 25.59
C GLU A 2 16.08 -5.07 25.27
N SER A 3 15.32 -5.85 26.04
CA SER A 3 13.89 -6.09 25.70
C SER A 3 13.07 -4.80 25.72
N LYS A 4 13.33 -3.89 26.67
CA LYS A 4 12.66 -2.57 26.72
C LYS A 4 12.98 -1.69 25.50
N ILE A 5 14.14 -1.87 24.87
CA ILE A 5 14.48 -1.16 23.63
C ILE A 5 13.71 -1.78 22.45
N LEU A 6 13.63 -3.11 22.39
CA LEU A 6 12.85 -3.81 21.37
C LEU A 6 11.36 -3.50 21.49
N GLU A 7 10.79 -3.54 22.70
CA GLU A 7 9.38 -3.20 22.97
C GLU A 7 9.04 -1.78 22.50
N LYS A 8 9.91 -0.79 22.75
CA LYS A 8 9.71 0.57 22.24
C LYS A 8 9.79 0.65 20.72
N LYS A 9 10.69 -0.12 20.11
CA LYS A 9 10.80 -0.17 18.65
C LYS A 9 9.56 -0.82 18.02
N ILE A 10 9.04 -1.87 18.63
CA ILE A 10 7.78 -2.51 18.20
C ILE A 10 6.63 -1.52 18.30
N ALA A 11 6.44 -0.86 19.44
CA ALA A 11 5.37 0.13 19.61
C ALA A 11 5.45 1.28 18.58
N TYR A 12 6.66 1.72 18.25
CA TYR A 12 6.85 2.73 17.20
C TYR A 12 6.49 2.18 15.82
N LEU A 13 6.88 0.95 15.49
CA LEU A 13 6.55 0.32 14.21
C LEU A 13 5.04 0.07 14.08
N GLU A 14 4.38 -0.34 15.16
CA GLU A 14 2.92 -0.49 15.23
C GLU A 14 2.23 0.85 14.94
N PHE A 15 2.66 1.93 15.61
CA PHE A 15 2.13 3.27 15.35
C PHE A 15 2.29 3.70 13.89
N VAL A 16 3.47 3.50 13.30
CA VAL A 16 3.71 3.83 11.89
C VAL A 16 2.85 2.96 10.97
N ASN A 17 2.72 1.68 11.26
CA ASN A 17 1.92 0.76 10.46
C ASN A 17 0.43 1.10 10.49
N ASP A 18 -0.10 1.47 11.66
CA ASP A 18 -1.50 1.89 11.80
C ASP A 18 -1.79 3.16 10.99
N GLN A 19 -0.86 4.12 11.01
CA GLN A 19 -0.99 5.33 10.20
C GLN A 19 -0.96 5.01 8.69
N LEU A 20 0.02 4.24 8.23
CA LEU A 20 0.15 3.87 6.82
C LEU A 20 -1.07 3.06 6.33
N SER A 21 -1.58 2.15 7.15
CA SER A 21 -2.76 1.36 6.81
C SER A 21 -4.00 2.25 6.65
N SER A 22 -4.18 3.22 7.56
CA SER A 22 -5.28 4.19 7.48
C SER A 22 -5.19 5.06 6.22
N GLU A 23 -3.99 5.50 5.86
CA GLU A 23 -3.76 6.29 4.64
C GLU A 23 -4.04 5.47 3.38
N ILE A 24 -3.60 4.20 3.32
CA ILE A 24 -3.87 3.28 2.22
C ILE A 24 -5.37 3.05 2.05
N GLU A 25 -6.09 2.78 3.14
CA GLU A 25 -7.55 2.59 3.12
C GLU A 25 -8.27 3.84 2.62
N TYR A 26 -7.84 5.02 3.03
CA TYR A 26 -8.42 6.27 2.56
C TYR A 26 -8.22 6.46 1.05
N VAL A 27 -7.02 6.17 0.54
CA VAL A 27 -6.75 6.21 -0.92
C VAL A 27 -7.59 5.18 -1.67
N ASP A 28 -7.72 3.96 -1.17
CA ASP A 28 -8.58 2.93 -1.78
C ASP A 28 -10.05 3.40 -1.88
N GLN A 29 -10.57 4.02 -0.82
CA GLN A 29 -11.91 4.59 -0.82
C GLN A 29 -12.06 5.71 -1.85
N LEU A 30 -11.10 6.63 -1.93
CA LEU A 30 -11.12 7.70 -2.93
C LEU A 30 -11.14 7.14 -4.35
N LEU A 31 -10.33 6.11 -4.64
CA LEU A 31 -10.31 5.46 -5.95
C LEU A 31 -11.65 4.83 -6.31
N ARG A 32 -12.31 4.17 -5.35
CA ARG A 32 -13.67 3.64 -5.54
C ARG A 32 -14.69 4.73 -5.84
N ILE A 33 -14.60 5.86 -5.14
CA ILE A 33 -15.52 7.00 -5.32
C ILE A 33 -15.39 7.60 -6.73
N ILE A 34 -14.18 7.69 -7.28
CA ILE A 34 -13.94 8.29 -8.60
C ILE A 34 -14.14 7.31 -9.77
N GLY A 35 -14.58 6.07 -9.50
CA GLY A 35 -14.98 5.11 -10.54
C GLY A 35 -14.03 3.94 -10.78
N PHE A 36 -13.06 3.67 -9.89
CA PHE A 36 -12.27 2.43 -9.91
C PHE A 36 -12.89 1.42 -8.93
N PRO A 37 -13.75 0.48 -9.38
CA PRO A 37 -14.58 -0.33 -8.48
C PRO A 37 -13.79 -1.20 -7.48
N GLU A 38 -12.57 -1.63 -7.84
CA GLU A 38 -11.67 -2.37 -6.94
C GLU A 38 -10.58 -1.50 -6.31
N GLY A 39 -10.69 -0.17 -6.45
CA GLY A 39 -9.82 0.80 -5.82
C GLY A 39 -8.35 0.64 -6.25
N LEU A 40 -7.48 0.45 -5.26
CA LEU A 40 -6.04 0.29 -5.47
C LEU A 40 -5.69 -0.93 -6.32
N MET A 41 -6.49 -2.00 -6.29
CA MET A 41 -6.23 -3.19 -7.10
C MET A 41 -6.29 -2.88 -8.59
N THR A 42 -7.29 -2.13 -9.05
CA THR A 42 -7.43 -1.73 -10.44
C THR A 42 -6.24 -0.89 -10.91
N ILE A 43 -5.81 0.08 -10.09
CA ILE A 43 -4.67 0.94 -10.40
C ILE A 43 -3.37 0.14 -10.43
N LYS A 44 -3.20 -0.81 -9.50
CA LYS A 44 -2.02 -1.67 -9.46
C LYS A 44 -1.89 -2.52 -10.71
N SER A 45 -2.98 -3.14 -11.17
CA SER A 45 -2.98 -3.93 -12.41
C SER A 45 -2.64 -3.07 -13.62
N ALA A 46 -3.26 -1.89 -13.76
CA ALA A 46 -2.96 -0.98 -14.86
C ALA A 46 -1.50 -0.49 -14.84
N ALA A 47 -0.95 -0.18 -13.66
CA ALA A 47 0.44 0.21 -13.53
C ALA A 47 1.40 -0.94 -13.89
N GLN A 48 1.04 -2.17 -13.52
CA GLN A 48 1.82 -3.35 -13.84
C GLN A 48 1.84 -3.64 -15.34
N GLU A 49 0.69 -3.55 -16.02
CA GLU A 49 0.61 -3.65 -17.48
C GLU A 49 1.51 -2.62 -18.18
N VAL A 50 1.49 -1.36 -17.73
CA VAL A 50 2.34 -0.30 -18.30
C VAL A 50 3.83 -0.60 -18.10
N ILE A 51 4.22 -1.14 -16.94
CA ILE A 51 5.62 -1.52 -16.69
C ILE A 51 6.04 -2.70 -17.56
N GLU A 52 5.18 -3.71 -17.69
CA GLU A 52 5.44 -4.89 -18.52
C GLU A 52 5.57 -4.52 -20.01
N GLU A 53 4.73 -3.59 -20.49
CA GLU A 53 4.86 -2.99 -21.83
C GLU A 53 6.18 -2.23 -22.02
N GLU A 54 6.64 -1.45 -21.03
CA GLU A 54 7.90 -0.71 -21.08
C GLU A 54 9.13 -1.65 -21.02
N GLU A 55 9.06 -2.73 -20.24
CA GLU A 55 10.14 -3.70 -20.09
C GLU A 55 10.19 -4.75 -21.21
N GLY A 56 9.16 -4.79 -22.08
CA GLY A 56 9.06 -5.75 -23.19
C GLY A 56 8.87 -7.19 -22.71
N ILE A 57 8.25 -7.37 -21.55
CA ILE A 57 7.93 -8.68 -20.98
C ILE A 57 6.57 -9.08 -21.56
N GLU A 58 6.58 -9.92 -22.59
CA GLU A 58 5.39 -10.58 -23.12
C GLU A 58 5.24 -11.96 -22.45
N ASP A 59 4.03 -12.28 -21.95
CA ASP A 59 3.64 -13.63 -21.50
C ASP A 59 3.69 -14.68 -22.63
#